data_AF-A0A8S9R5H6-F1
#
_entry.id   AF-A0A8S9R5H6-F1
#
_cell.length_a   1.000
_cell.length_b   1.000
_cell.length_c   1.000
_cell.angle_alpha   90.00
_cell.angle_beta   90.00
_cell.angle_gamma   90.00
#
_symmetry.space_group_name_H-M   'P 1'
#
loop_
_entity.id
_entity.type
_entity.pdbx_description
1 polymer ?
#
loop_
_entity_poly.entity_id
_entity_poly.type
_entity_poly.pdbx_seq_one_letter_code
_entity_poly.pdbx_strand_id
1 'polypeptide(L)'
;NPLPYLARYPEADVLTSSDQVVPTVVDDSLDTWQHVGAAYNIGIFHWRPTESAKKLAKEWKEMLLADDKVWDQNGFNEIVRKQLGPSVDGDSGLFYAYDGNLKVGILPASIFCSGHTYFVQAMYQQLRLEPYALHTTFQYAGTERKRHRLREGMVFFDPPEYYDAPGGFISFKPSIPKSLLLDGKHTIESHFTLVNHQMKQIRSALAIASLLNRTLVMPPIWCRLDRLWFGHPGTLVGSMTRQPFIYPLDHVFEVNIMLKELPEDEFGPGIGIREYSFLDNPSLPKQLCQEGKEGCEASNITSPSGLIALFLWSHSVQAIFSSFNDVKVIKFSSVEDAFTGFSDKASRSLNREIFRHVESDLR
;
A
#
# COMPACT_ATOMS: atom_id res chain seq x y z
N ASN A 1 -0.80 -21.27 5.76
CA ASN A 1 -1.26 -22.50 5.10
C ASN A 1 -2.78 -22.50 5.09
N PRO A 2 -3.46 -22.27 3.95
CA PRO A 2 -4.93 -22.20 3.88
C PRO A 2 -5.61 -23.58 3.84
N LEU A 3 -4.88 -24.68 3.63
CA LEU A 3 -5.49 -26.00 3.39
C LEU A 3 -6.41 -26.48 4.52
N PRO A 4 -6.08 -26.32 5.83
CA PRO A 4 -6.98 -26.71 6.92
C PRO A 4 -8.30 -25.93 6.91
N TYR A 5 -8.26 -24.64 6.56
CA TYR A 5 -9.46 -23.82 6.44
C TYR A 5 -10.36 -24.33 5.31
N LEU A 6 -9.77 -24.60 4.13
CA LEU A 6 -10.49 -25.08 2.95
C LEU A 6 -11.10 -26.47 3.19
N ALA A 7 -10.44 -27.31 4.00
CA ALA A 7 -10.92 -28.64 4.36
C ALA A 7 -12.20 -28.64 5.21
N ARG A 8 -12.58 -27.51 5.82
CA ARG A 8 -13.88 -27.37 6.52
C ARG A 8 -15.08 -27.45 5.58
N TYR A 9 -14.87 -27.25 4.27
CA TYR A 9 -15.91 -27.23 3.24
C TYR A 9 -15.67 -28.34 2.19
N PRO A 10 -15.76 -29.63 2.57
CA PRO A 10 -15.47 -30.73 1.65
C PRO A 10 -16.43 -30.79 0.46
N GLU A 11 -17.67 -30.31 0.65
CA GLU A 11 -18.72 -30.29 -0.37
C GLU A 11 -18.58 -29.14 -1.38
N ALA A 12 -17.71 -28.14 -1.13
CA ALA A 12 -17.51 -27.04 -2.06
C ALA A 12 -16.83 -27.52 -3.35
N ASP A 13 -17.43 -27.17 -4.49
CA ASP A 13 -16.81 -27.31 -5.80
C ASP A 13 -15.80 -26.19 -6.02
N VAL A 14 -16.20 -24.96 -5.66
CA VAL A 14 -15.39 -23.74 -5.79
C VAL A 14 -15.52 -22.90 -4.52
N LEU A 15 -14.38 -22.49 -3.95
CA LEU A 15 -14.33 -21.37 -3.02
C LEU A 15 -13.63 -20.22 -3.70
N THR A 16 -14.20 -19.01 -3.62
CA THR A 16 -13.68 -17.83 -4.31
C THR A 16 -13.59 -16.64 -3.38
N SER A 17 -12.55 -15.81 -3.53
CA SER A 17 -12.50 -14.50 -2.87
C SER A 17 -13.58 -13.56 -3.42
N SER A 18 -13.75 -12.40 -2.78
CA SER A 18 -14.63 -11.34 -3.27
C SER A 18 -13.94 -9.98 -3.21
N ASP A 19 -14.43 -9.05 -4.03
CA ASP A 19 -14.11 -7.63 -3.92
C ASP A 19 -14.98 -6.93 -2.86
N GLN A 20 -15.59 -7.70 -1.96
CA GLN A 20 -16.40 -7.18 -0.88
C GLN A 20 -15.52 -6.46 0.14
N VAL A 21 -15.89 -5.23 0.43
CA VAL A 21 -15.16 -4.33 1.35
C VAL A 21 -15.92 -4.09 2.66
N VAL A 22 -17.20 -4.45 2.70
CA VAL A 22 -18.03 -4.43 3.91
C VAL A 22 -18.14 -5.86 4.41
N PRO A 23 -17.66 -6.18 5.63
CA PRO A 23 -17.69 -7.55 6.14
C PRO A 23 -19.13 -8.04 6.23
N THR A 24 -19.42 -9.23 5.70
CA THR A 24 -20.73 -9.87 5.89
C THR A 24 -20.76 -10.75 7.14
N VAL A 25 -19.57 -11.16 7.58
CA VAL A 25 -19.32 -11.95 8.79
C VAL A 25 -18.16 -11.32 9.58
N VAL A 26 -18.13 -11.54 10.89
CA VAL A 26 -17.11 -10.99 11.79
C VAL A 26 -16.14 -12.04 12.34
N ASP A 27 -16.38 -13.31 11.99
CA ASP A 27 -15.56 -14.46 12.32
C ASP A 27 -14.85 -15.00 11.06
N ASP A 28 -14.45 -16.26 11.09
CA ASP A 28 -13.81 -16.95 9.98
C ASP A 28 -14.77 -17.81 9.14
N SER A 29 -16.09 -17.62 9.25
CA SER A 29 -17.06 -18.32 8.39
C SER A 29 -17.02 -17.80 6.94
N LEU A 30 -17.64 -18.53 5.99
CA LEU A 30 -17.81 -18.01 4.63
C LEU A 30 -18.67 -16.74 4.65
N ASP A 31 -18.38 -15.81 3.74
CA ASP A 31 -19.22 -14.62 3.56
C ASP A 31 -20.67 -15.03 3.25
N THR A 32 -21.63 -14.34 3.86
CA THR A 32 -23.06 -14.49 3.59
C THR A 32 -23.34 -14.03 2.16
N TRP A 33 -23.42 -14.96 1.22
CA TRP A 33 -23.47 -14.67 -0.22
C TRP A 33 -24.62 -13.76 -0.64
N GLN A 34 -25.75 -13.78 0.09
CA GLN A 34 -26.88 -12.88 -0.14
C GLN A 34 -26.56 -11.41 0.14
N HIS A 35 -25.56 -11.16 1.01
CA HIS A 35 -25.11 -9.82 1.38
C HIS A 35 -23.87 -9.36 0.57
N VAL A 36 -23.28 -10.25 -0.23
CA VAL A 36 -22.13 -9.91 -1.09
C VAL A 36 -22.64 -9.24 -2.36
N GLY A 37 -22.58 -7.90 -2.38
CA GLY A 37 -22.93 -7.10 -3.56
C GLY A 37 -21.78 -6.94 -4.56
N ALA A 38 -20.52 -7.06 -4.11
CA ALA A 38 -19.34 -6.90 -4.95
C ALA A 38 -19.09 -8.11 -5.87
N ALA A 39 -18.15 -7.97 -6.81
CA ALA A 39 -17.74 -9.06 -7.68
C ALA A 39 -17.10 -10.21 -6.89
N TYR A 40 -17.33 -11.45 -7.34
CA TYR A 40 -16.52 -12.58 -6.90
C TYR A 40 -15.16 -12.46 -7.58
N ASN A 41 -14.13 -12.29 -6.77
CA ASN A 41 -12.81 -11.95 -7.26
C ASN A 41 -12.05 -13.24 -7.60
N ILE A 42 -11.39 -13.22 -8.77
CA ILE A 42 -10.73 -14.38 -9.34
C ILE A 42 -9.26 -14.56 -8.92
N GLY A 43 -8.76 -13.71 -8.02
CA GLY A 43 -7.37 -13.72 -7.58
C GLY A 43 -7.05 -14.81 -6.55
N ILE A 44 -8.05 -15.31 -5.81
CA ILE A 44 -7.90 -16.44 -4.90
C ILE A 44 -9.03 -17.43 -5.12
N PHE A 45 -8.66 -18.65 -5.47
CA PHE A 45 -9.59 -19.75 -5.64
C PHE A 45 -9.13 -21.02 -4.95
N HIS A 46 -10.11 -21.83 -4.56
CA HIS A 46 -9.97 -23.25 -4.40
C HIS A 46 -10.92 -23.94 -5.38
N TRP A 47 -10.40 -24.84 -6.20
CA TRP A 47 -11.19 -25.65 -7.14
C TRP A 47 -11.05 -27.12 -6.78
N ARG A 48 -12.19 -27.81 -6.70
CA ARG A 48 -12.24 -29.27 -6.65
C ARG A 48 -12.54 -29.80 -8.05
N PRO A 49 -11.91 -30.91 -8.50
CA PRO A 49 -12.08 -31.41 -9.86
C PRO A 49 -13.39 -32.19 -10.04
N THR A 50 -14.51 -31.63 -9.60
CA THR A 50 -15.85 -32.19 -9.80
C THR A 50 -16.34 -31.93 -11.22
N GLU A 51 -17.37 -32.66 -11.65
CA GLU A 51 -17.93 -32.48 -12.99
C GLU A 51 -18.54 -31.09 -13.17
N SER A 52 -19.20 -30.55 -12.14
CA SER A 52 -19.73 -29.17 -12.13
C SER A 52 -18.63 -28.13 -12.31
N ALA A 53 -17.53 -28.25 -11.54
CA ALA A 53 -16.40 -27.34 -11.61
C ALA A 53 -15.69 -27.38 -12.99
N LYS A 54 -15.46 -28.58 -13.53
CA LYS A 54 -14.86 -28.76 -14.87
C LYS A 54 -15.75 -28.16 -15.96
N LYS A 55 -17.06 -28.34 -15.85
CA LYS A 55 -18.04 -27.78 -16.80
C LYS A 55 -17.98 -26.26 -16.81
N LEU A 56 -18.00 -25.62 -15.63
CA LEU A 56 -17.86 -24.16 -15.53
C LEU A 56 -16.51 -23.69 -16.08
N ALA A 57 -15.40 -24.34 -15.71
CA ALA A 57 -14.07 -23.96 -16.20
C ALA A 57 -13.95 -24.07 -17.72
N LYS A 58 -14.58 -25.08 -18.32
CA LYS A 58 -14.62 -25.25 -19.78
C LYS A 58 -15.40 -24.10 -20.44
N GLU A 59 -16.60 -23.79 -19.95
CA GLU A 59 -17.42 -22.71 -20.49
C GLU A 59 -16.75 -21.34 -20.33
N TRP A 60 -16.16 -21.07 -19.17
CA TRP A 60 -15.43 -19.82 -18.91
C TRP A 60 -14.23 -19.68 -19.85
N LYS A 61 -13.45 -20.75 -20.06
CA LYS A 61 -12.35 -20.75 -21.04
C LYS A 61 -12.86 -20.50 -22.47
N GLU A 62 -13.94 -21.17 -22.88
CA GLU A 62 -14.51 -21.00 -24.22
C GLU A 62 -15.02 -19.56 -24.44
N MET A 63 -15.65 -18.95 -23.43
CA MET A 63 -16.05 -17.54 -23.44
C MET A 63 -14.85 -16.61 -23.64
N LEU A 64 -13.79 -16.77 -22.86
CA LEU A 64 -12.60 -15.90 -22.93
C LEU A 64 -11.81 -16.06 -24.23
N LEU A 65 -11.82 -17.25 -24.84
CA LEU A 65 -11.17 -17.48 -26.13
C LEU A 65 -11.99 -16.97 -27.31
N ALA A 66 -13.31 -16.80 -27.14
CA ALA A 66 -14.20 -16.32 -28.19
C ALA A 66 -14.18 -14.79 -28.34
N ASP A 67 -13.89 -14.04 -27.27
CA ASP A 67 -13.84 -12.58 -27.27
C ASP A 67 -12.75 -12.06 -26.32
N ASP A 68 -11.70 -11.48 -26.90
CA ASP A 68 -10.55 -10.92 -26.18
C ASP A 68 -10.87 -9.65 -25.38
N LYS A 69 -12.07 -9.08 -25.58
CA LYS A 69 -12.56 -7.91 -24.83
C LYS A 69 -13.23 -8.30 -23.52
N VAL A 70 -13.58 -9.56 -23.33
CA VAL A 70 -14.19 -10.03 -22.09
C VAL A 70 -13.11 -10.08 -21.01
N TRP A 71 -13.24 -9.21 -20.03
CA TRP A 71 -12.40 -9.29 -18.83
C TRP A 71 -12.75 -10.57 -18.05
N ASP A 72 -11.73 -11.38 -17.74
CA ASP A 72 -11.85 -12.68 -17.10
C ASP A 72 -12.72 -12.69 -15.83
N GLN A 73 -12.55 -11.72 -14.95
CA GLN A 73 -13.36 -11.57 -13.75
C GLN A 73 -14.84 -11.32 -14.06
N ASN A 74 -15.13 -10.49 -15.06
CA ASN A 74 -16.50 -10.20 -15.47
C ASN A 74 -17.14 -11.45 -16.08
N GLY A 75 -16.43 -12.16 -16.96
CA GLY A 75 -16.91 -13.42 -17.55
C GLY A 75 -17.20 -14.49 -16.50
N PHE A 76 -16.32 -14.63 -15.48
CA PHE A 76 -16.57 -15.56 -14.36
C PHE A 76 -17.85 -15.20 -13.60
N ASN A 77 -18.03 -13.93 -13.26
CA ASN A 77 -19.22 -13.47 -12.53
C ASN A 77 -20.49 -13.62 -13.38
N GLU A 78 -20.43 -13.35 -14.68
CA GLU A 78 -21.56 -13.56 -15.59
C GLU A 78 -22.01 -15.02 -15.60
N ILE A 79 -21.07 -15.96 -15.71
CA ILE A 79 -21.36 -17.40 -15.75
C ILE A 79 -21.87 -17.88 -14.38
N VAL A 80 -21.15 -17.59 -13.29
CA VAL A 80 -21.51 -18.08 -11.95
C VAL A 80 -22.86 -17.54 -11.50
N ARG A 81 -23.21 -16.30 -11.87
CA ARG A 81 -24.45 -15.64 -11.44
C ARG A 81 -25.64 -15.90 -12.35
N LYS A 82 -25.52 -16.73 -13.40
CA LYS A 82 -26.66 -17.16 -14.24
C LYS A 82 -27.81 -17.71 -13.40
N GLN A 83 -27.47 -18.44 -12.35
CA GLN A 83 -28.38 -18.89 -11.31
C GLN A 83 -27.65 -18.79 -9.98
N LEU A 84 -28.33 -18.29 -8.94
CA LEU A 84 -27.81 -18.24 -7.56
C LEU A 84 -28.85 -18.82 -6.61
N GLY A 85 -28.36 -19.59 -5.64
CA GLY A 85 -29.18 -20.27 -4.66
C GLY A 85 -29.89 -21.52 -5.19
N PRO A 86 -30.58 -22.26 -4.31
CA PRO A 86 -30.68 -22.01 -2.87
C PRO A 86 -29.38 -22.31 -2.11
N SER A 87 -29.37 -22.12 -0.78
CA SER A 87 -28.30 -22.65 0.07
C SER A 87 -28.24 -24.18 -0.05
N VAL A 88 -27.05 -24.76 0.07
CA VAL A 88 -26.84 -26.21 -0.04
C VAL A 88 -27.43 -26.94 1.17
N ASP A 89 -27.20 -26.43 2.39
CA ASP A 89 -27.58 -27.07 3.65
C ASP A 89 -28.07 -26.08 4.73
N GLY A 90 -28.17 -24.78 4.41
CA GLY A 90 -28.64 -23.73 5.32
C GLY A 90 -27.55 -23.13 6.23
N ASP A 91 -26.59 -23.93 6.67
CA ASP A 91 -25.66 -23.55 7.74
C ASP A 91 -24.19 -23.42 7.28
N SER A 92 -23.79 -24.07 6.18
CA SER A 92 -22.37 -24.07 5.74
C SER A 92 -21.90 -22.76 5.10
N GLY A 93 -22.83 -21.88 4.70
CA GLY A 93 -22.54 -20.73 3.83
C GLY A 93 -22.36 -21.09 2.35
N LEU A 94 -22.45 -22.37 1.98
CA LEU A 94 -22.43 -22.81 0.59
C LEU A 94 -23.80 -22.59 -0.09
N PHE A 95 -23.75 -22.32 -1.39
CA PHE A 95 -24.93 -22.12 -2.24
C PHE A 95 -24.75 -22.72 -3.63
N TYR A 96 -25.87 -23.07 -4.26
CA TYR A 96 -25.88 -23.51 -5.66
C TYR A 96 -25.71 -22.31 -6.60
N ALA A 97 -24.93 -22.49 -7.66
CA ALA A 97 -24.66 -21.44 -8.65
C ALA A 97 -24.60 -21.99 -10.08
N TYR A 98 -24.36 -21.10 -11.05
CA TYR A 98 -24.13 -21.40 -12.47
C TYR A 98 -25.32 -22.05 -13.20
N ASP A 99 -25.46 -23.37 -13.09
CA ASP A 99 -26.54 -24.16 -13.71
C ASP A 99 -27.41 -24.89 -12.66
N GLY A 100 -27.28 -24.47 -11.40
CA GLY A 100 -27.98 -25.06 -10.26
C GLY A 100 -27.28 -26.28 -9.66
N ASN A 101 -26.14 -26.73 -10.19
CA ASN A 101 -25.39 -27.88 -9.66
C ASN A 101 -24.05 -27.54 -9.02
N LEU A 102 -23.49 -26.36 -9.31
CA LEU A 102 -22.20 -25.93 -8.77
C LEU A 102 -22.35 -25.45 -7.33
N LYS A 103 -21.65 -26.06 -6.38
CA LYS A 103 -21.62 -25.64 -4.97
C LYS A 103 -20.49 -24.64 -4.76
N VAL A 104 -20.85 -23.38 -4.50
CA VAL A 104 -19.92 -22.27 -4.33
C VAL A 104 -19.94 -21.77 -2.89
N GLY A 105 -18.77 -21.34 -2.39
CA GLY A 105 -18.63 -20.57 -1.16
C GLY A 105 -17.77 -19.33 -1.40
N ILE A 106 -18.06 -18.25 -0.67
CA ILE A 106 -17.30 -17.00 -0.76
C ILE A 106 -16.37 -16.92 0.44
N LEU A 107 -15.08 -16.87 0.18
CA LEU A 107 -14.05 -16.73 1.20
C LEU A 107 -14.17 -15.33 1.84
N PRO A 108 -14.20 -15.23 3.18
CA PRO A 108 -14.42 -13.96 3.86
C PRO A 108 -13.24 -13.01 3.63
N ALA A 109 -13.56 -11.77 3.23
CA ALA A 109 -12.56 -10.73 2.91
C ALA A 109 -11.71 -10.29 4.12
N SER A 110 -12.06 -10.74 5.33
CA SER A 110 -11.31 -10.52 6.57
C SER A 110 -10.05 -11.38 6.69
N ILE A 111 -10.00 -12.57 6.06
CA ILE A 111 -8.86 -13.50 6.13
C ILE A 111 -8.37 -13.99 4.76
N PHE A 112 -9.16 -13.82 3.70
CA PHE A 112 -8.74 -13.89 2.32
C PHE A 112 -8.79 -12.49 1.75
N CYS A 113 -7.84 -11.67 2.19
CA CYS A 113 -7.97 -10.23 2.14
C CYS A 113 -7.72 -9.67 0.75
N SER A 114 -8.51 -8.65 0.40
CA SER A 114 -8.21 -7.71 -0.70
C SER A 114 -7.17 -6.70 -0.26
N GLY A 115 -6.67 -5.90 -1.20
CA GLY A 115 -5.78 -4.79 -0.85
C GLY A 115 -6.46 -3.75 0.02
N HIS A 116 -7.75 -3.51 -0.18
CA HIS A 116 -8.50 -2.57 0.64
C HIS A 116 -8.71 -3.12 2.06
N THR A 117 -9.18 -4.37 2.18
CA THR A 117 -9.45 -4.94 3.51
C THR A 117 -8.19 -5.19 4.33
N TYR A 118 -7.05 -5.47 3.68
CA TYR A 118 -5.77 -5.65 4.37
C TYR A 118 -5.07 -4.34 4.71
N PHE A 119 -4.86 -3.44 3.74
CA PHE A 119 -3.98 -2.28 3.91
C PHE A 119 -4.69 -1.01 4.34
N VAL A 120 -5.95 -0.83 3.95
CA VAL A 120 -6.73 0.37 4.28
C VAL A 120 -7.54 0.15 5.56
N GLN A 121 -8.27 -0.96 5.62
CA GLN A 121 -9.12 -1.25 6.78
C GLN A 121 -8.37 -1.98 7.89
N ALA A 122 -7.30 -2.72 7.57
CA ALA A 122 -6.69 -3.68 8.50
C ALA A 122 -7.76 -4.56 9.19
N MET A 123 -8.73 -5.04 8.40
CA MET A 123 -9.95 -5.67 8.88
C MET A 123 -9.66 -6.85 9.83
N TYR A 124 -8.68 -7.68 9.46
CA TYR A 124 -8.23 -8.80 10.28
C TYR A 124 -7.76 -8.38 11.68
N GLN A 125 -7.06 -7.25 11.82
CA GLN A 125 -6.60 -6.74 13.11
C GLN A 125 -7.78 -6.29 13.97
N GLN A 126 -8.78 -5.65 13.34
CA GLN A 126 -9.98 -5.17 14.03
C GLN A 126 -10.86 -6.32 14.51
N LEU A 127 -10.94 -7.40 13.73
CA LEU A 127 -11.70 -8.62 14.04
C LEU A 127 -10.89 -9.65 14.85
N ARG A 128 -9.60 -9.40 15.08
CA ARG A 128 -8.66 -10.31 15.76
C ARG A 128 -8.55 -11.68 15.07
N LEU A 129 -8.48 -11.65 13.74
CA LEU A 129 -8.33 -12.81 12.86
C LEU A 129 -6.93 -12.84 12.25
N GLU A 130 -6.53 -14.01 11.75
CA GLU A 130 -5.26 -14.20 11.05
C GLU A 130 -5.51 -14.44 9.55
N PRO A 131 -4.99 -13.57 8.66
CA PRO A 131 -5.12 -13.75 7.22
C PRO A 131 -4.40 -15.01 6.71
N TYR A 132 -5.07 -15.78 5.86
CA TYR A 132 -4.49 -16.92 5.16
C TYR A 132 -3.84 -16.54 3.84
N ALA A 133 -4.43 -15.56 3.15
CA ALA A 133 -3.99 -15.11 1.84
C ALA A 133 -4.35 -13.64 1.65
N LEU A 134 -3.56 -12.99 0.81
CA LEU A 134 -3.74 -11.61 0.40
C LEU A 134 -3.55 -11.56 -1.11
N HIS A 135 -4.55 -11.03 -1.82
CA HIS A 135 -4.40 -10.66 -3.23
C HIS A 135 -4.42 -9.14 -3.36
N THR A 136 -3.58 -8.61 -4.24
CA THR A 136 -3.49 -7.17 -4.41
C THR A 136 -4.53 -6.71 -5.44
N THR A 137 -5.77 -6.55 -4.97
CA THR A 137 -6.88 -5.82 -5.63
C THR A 137 -7.16 -4.51 -4.86
N PHE A 138 -7.86 -3.54 -5.48
CA PHE A 138 -8.02 -2.19 -4.91
C PHE A 138 -6.71 -1.38 -4.78
N GLN A 139 -5.72 -1.63 -5.65
CA GLN A 139 -4.52 -0.78 -5.78
C GLN A 139 -4.47 -0.12 -7.15
N TYR A 140 -3.85 1.05 -7.17
CA TYR A 140 -3.62 1.82 -8.38
C TYR A 140 -2.40 1.31 -9.16
N ALA A 141 -2.40 1.54 -10.48
CA ALA A 141 -1.22 1.55 -11.36
C ALA A 141 -0.22 0.35 -11.29
N GLY A 142 -0.75 -0.87 -11.32
CA GLY A 142 -0.02 -2.06 -11.83
C GLY A 142 0.96 -2.73 -10.85
N THR A 143 1.85 -3.57 -11.40
CA THR A 143 2.71 -4.50 -10.65
C THR A 143 3.62 -3.83 -9.63
N GLU A 144 4.25 -2.71 -9.98
CA GLU A 144 5.21 -2.04 -9.09
C GLU A 144 4.57 -1.52 -7.80
N ARG A 145 3.36 -0.98 -7.89
CA ARG A 145 2.59 -0.55 -6.71
C ARG A 145 2.07 -1.71 -5.89
N LYS A 146 1.62 -2.79 -6.54
CA LYS A 146 1.24 -4.03 -5.83
C LYS A 146 2.42 -4.57 -5.01
N ARG A 147 3.61 -4.58 -5.59
CA ARG A 147 4.84 -4.98 -4.89
C ARG A 147 5.16 -4.03 -3.73
N HIS A 148 5.14 -2.71 -3.96
CA HIS A 148 5.36 -1.72 -2.90
C HIS A 148 4.35 -1.88 -1.75
N ARG A 149 3.08 -2.16 -2.07
CA ARG A 149 2.03 -2.40 -1.07
C ARG A 149 2.33 -3.62 -0.20
N LEU A 150 2.75 -4.73 -0.81
CA LEU A 150 3.14 -5.92 -0.07
C LEU A 150 4.37 -5.66 0.83
N ARG A 151 5.30 -4.81 0.38
CA ARG A 151 6.44 -4.37 1.20
C ARG A 151 6.00 -3.49 2.37
N GLU A 152 5.08 -2.55 2.18
CA GLU A 152 4.49 -1.75 3.26
C GLU A 152 3.90 -2.65 4.36
N GLY A 153 3.24 -3.74 3.99
CA GLY A 153 2.73 -4.74 4.93
C GLY A 153 3.77 -5.74 5.45
N MET A 154 5.04 -5.64 5.04
CA MET A 154 6.13 -6.59 5.34
C MET A 154 5.81 -8.05 4.98
N VAL A 155 5.00 -8.26 3.94
CA VAL A 155 4.58 -9.58 3.44
C VAL A 155 5.16 -9.91 2.06
N PHE A 156 6.02 -9.04 1.52
CA PHE A 156 6.82 -9.32 0.34
C PHE A 156 8.22 -9.81 0.73
N PHE A 157 8.72 -10.81 0.01
CA PHE A 157 10.07 -11.33 0.20
C PHE A 157 11.01 -10.70 -0.81
N ASP A 158 11.91 -9.84 -0.32
CA ASP A 158 12.95 -9.21 -1.11
C ASP A 158 14.31 -9.90 -0.91
N PRO A 159 15.19 -9.86 -1.92
CA PRO A 159 16.54 -10.38 -1.78
C PRO A 159 17.41 -9.43 -0.93
N PRO A 160 18.54 -9.89 -0.36
CA PRO A 160 19.37 -9.09 0.55
C PRO A 160 19.81 -7.74 -0.01
N GLU A 161 20.03 -7.63 -1.31
CA GLU A 161 20.47 -6.40 -1.99
C GLU A 161 19.44 -5.27 -1.86
N TYR A 162 18.15 -5.61 -1.68
CA TYR A 162 17.11 -4.61 -1.46
C TYR A 162 17.35 -3.79 -0.17
N TYR A 163 17.96 -4.44 0.82
CA TYR A 163 18.22 -3.94 2.16
C TYR A 163 19.58 -3.24 2.31
N ASP A 164 20.44 -3.29 1.29
CA ASP A 164 21.77 -2.66 1.28
C ASP A 164 21.89 -1.68 0.11
N ALA A 165 21.13 -0.60 0.16
CA ALA A 165 21.16 0.42 -0.88
C ALA A 165 22.53 1.15 -0.91
N PRO A 166 23.11 1.39 -2.09
CA PRO A 166 24.30 2.24 -2.24
C PRO A 166 24.08 3.62 -1.61
N GLY A 167 25.12 4.14 -0.93
CA GLY A 167 25.03 5.41 -0.20
C GLY A 167 24.28 5.31 1.14
N GLY A 168 23.50 4.25 1.37
CA GLY A 168 22.69 4.08 2.58
C GLY A 168 21.34 4.80 2.51
N PHE A 169 20.71 4.95 3.67
CA PHE A 169 19.35 5.41 3.82
C PHE A 169 19.26 6.75 4.56
N ILE A 170 18.22 7.51 4.26
CA ILE A 170 17.75 8.60 5.11
C ILE A 170 16.32 8.32 5.55
N SER A 171 15.98 8.75 6.75
CA SER A 171 14.60 8.77 7.27
C SER A 171 14.39 10.02 8.08
N PHE A 172 13.13 10.40 8.31
CA PHE A 172 12.81 11.53 9.15
C PHE A 172 11.55 11.27 9.98
N LYS A 173 11.42 11.98 11.09
CA LYS A 173 10.19 11.99 11.88
C LYS A 173 9.22 13.04 11.32
N PRO A 174 8.03 12.65 10.82
CA PRO A 174 7.04 13.60 10.36
C PRO A 174 6.53 14.48 11.50
N SER A 175 6.44 15.77 11.25
CA SER A 175 5.81 16.74 12.13
C SER A 175 4.39 16.99 11.64
N ILE A 176 3.40 16.46 12.34
CA ILE A 176 1.98 16.67 12.00
C ILE A 176 1.27 17.24 13.22
N PRO A 177 0.79 18.50 13.16
CA PRO A 177 -0.04 19.07 14.21
C PRO A 177 -1.24 18.17 14.52
N LYS A 178 -1.50 17.89 15.81
CA LYS A 178 -2.65 17.07 16.23
C LYS A 178 -3.97 17.62 15.70
N SER A 179 -4.09 18.95 15.59
CA SER A 179 -5.26 19.61 15.03
C SER A 179 -5.50 19.23 13.56
N LEU A 180 -4.45 19.10 12.75
CA LEU A 180 -4.57 18.65 11.36
C LEU A 180 -4.98 17.18 11.23
N LEU A 181 -4.74 16.36 12.25
CA LEU A 181 -5.15 14.95 12.26
C LEU A 181 -6.56 14.73 12.83
N LEU A 182 -6.87 15.37 13.96
CA LEU A 182 -7.99 14.99 14.84
C LEU A 182 -9.11 16.03 14.89
N ASP A 183 -8.81 17.31 14.65
CA ASP A 183 -9.83 18.35 14.81
C ASP A 183 -10.76 18.42 13.60
N GLY A 184 -11.98 18.89 13.84
CA GLY A 184 -12.96 19.19 12.80
C GLY A 184 -13.56 17.98 12.09
N LYS A 185 -14.46 18.26 11.14
CA LYS A 185 -15.04 17.22 10.27
C LYS A 185 -14.02 16.80 9.22
N HIS A 186 -14.00 15.51 8.88
CA HIS A 186 -13.25 15.00 7.74
C HIS A 186 -13.95 15.42 6.44
N THR A 187 -13.48 16.51 5.84
CA THR A 187 -13.92 17.05 4.55
C THR A 187 -12.80 16.95 3.51
N ILE A 188 -13.15 17.12 2.23
CA ILE A 188 -12.18 17.15 1.12
C ILE A 188 -11.09 18.19 1.38
N GLU A 189 -11.49 19.39 1.83
CA GLU A 189 -10.55 20.46 2.20
C GLU A 189 -9.60 20.02 3.31
N SER A 190 -10.12 19.52 4.44
CA SER A 190 -9.28 19.07 5.56
C SER A 190 -8.33 17.93 5.17
N HIS A 191 -8.76 17.07 4.25
CA HIS A 191 -7.95 15.98 3.72
C HIS A 191 -6.76 16.53 2.94
N PHE A 192 -7.00 17.41 1.97
CA PHE A 192 -5.92 18.01 1.19
C PHE A 192 -5.02 18.88 2.05
N THR A 193 -5.52 19.59 3.06
CA THR A 193 -4.68 20.32 4.02
C THR A 193 -3.70 19.37 4.72
N LEU A 194 -4.17 18.23 5.23
CA LEU A 194 -3.35 17.23 5.90
C LEU A 194 -2.33 16.58 4.96
N VAL A 195 -2.76 16.17 3.76
CA VAL A 195 -1.88 15.52 2.77
C VAL A 195 -0.80 16.50 2.30
N ASN A 196 -1.19 17.72 1.94
CA ASN A 196 -0.24 18.76 1.49
C ASN A 196 0.78 19.13 2.56
N HIS A 197 0.39 19.13 3.85
CA HIS A 197 1.32 19.37 4.96
C HIS A 197 2.45 18.33 4.98
N GLN A 198 2.10 17.06 4.83
CA GLN A 198 3.07 15.95 4.81
C GLN A 198 3.89 15.94 3.52
N MET A 199 3.26 16.19 2.37
CA MET A 199 3.96 16.22 1.07
C MET A 199 5.07 17.28 1.03
N LYS A 200 4.89 18.44 1.69
CA LYS A 200 5.94 19.45 1.80
C LYS A 200 7.19 18.94 2.51
N GLN A 201 7.01 18.18 3.60
CA GLN A 201 8.12 17.56 4.31
C GLN A 201 8.79 16.46 3.48
N ILE A 202 8.00 15.61 2.83
CA ILE A 202 8.51 14.56 1.93
C ILE A 202 9.31 15.19 0.78
N ARG A 203 8.84 16.29 0.22
CA ARG A 203 9.57 17.04 -0.83
C ARG A 203 10.95 17.50 -0.36
N SER A 204 11.05 18.07 0.84
CA SER A 204 12.34 18.43 1.44
C SER A 204 13.23 17.20 1.66
N ALA A 205 12.65 16.10 2.14
CA ALA A 205 13.37 14.85 2.35
C ALA A 205 13.92 14.27 1.04
N LEU A 206 13.13 14.28 -0.04
CA LEU A 206 13.56 13.85 -1.38
C LEU A 206 14.74 14.70 -1.88
N ALA A 207 14.68 16.02 -1.70
CA ALA A 207 15.79 16.90 -2.08
C ALA A 207 17.07 16.60 -1.28
N ILE A 208 16.96 16.34 0.03
CA ILE A 208 18.09 15.92 0.86
C ILE A 208 18.63 14.56 0.39
N ALA A 209 17.75 13.60 0.09
CA ALA A 209 18.10 12.27 -0.40
C ALA A 209 18.93 12.36 -1.70
N SER A 210 18.45 13.19 -2.64
CA SER A 210 19.13 13.48 -3.90
C SER A 210 20.51 14.10 -3.68
N LEU A 211 20.61 15.13 -2.84
CA LEU A 211 21.89 15.81 -2.56
C LEU A 211 22.94 14.90 -1.91
N LEU A 212 22.50 13.96 -1.08
CA LEU A 212 23.36 13.02 -0.36
C LEU A 212 23.57 11.70 -1.12
N ASN A 213 22.93 11.52 -2.26
CA ASN A 213 22.89 10.25 -3.01
C ASN A 213 22.50 9.05 -2.11
N ARG A 214 21.39 9.21 -1.38
CA ARG A 214 20.86 8.22 -0.44
C ARG A 214 19.43 7.85 -0.77
N THR A 215 19.03 6.64 -0.38
CA THR A 215 17.66 6.17 -0.53
C THR A 215 16.78 6.73 0.59
N LEU A 216 15.64 7.33 0.25
CA LEU A 216 14.67 7.84 1.22
C LEU A 216 13.74 6.72 1.71
N VAL A 217 13.72 6.47 3.01
CA VAL A 217 12.63 5.74 3.66
C VAL A 217 11.45 6.70 3.80
N MET A 218 10.39 6.46 3.04
CA MET A 218 9.19 7.29 3.05
C MET A 218 8.52 7.24 4.43
N PRO A 219 7.96 8.33 4.95
CA PRO A 219 7.24 8.29 6.21
C PRO A 219 5.85 7.63 6.05
N PRO A 220 5.22 7.17 7.15
CA PRO A 220 3.81 6.85 7.11
C PRO A 220 3.01 8.12 6.79
N ILE A 221 2.07 8.03 5.85
CA ILE A 221 1.23 9.15 5.43
C ILE A 221 -0.14 9.00 6.07
N TRP A 222 -0.59 10.04 6.78
CA TRP A 222 -1.92 10.09 7.35
C TRP A 222 -2.90 10.76 6.43
N CYS A 223 -4.10 10.19 6.35
CA CYS A 223 -5.14 10.72 5.50
C CYS A 223 -6.50 10.61 6.16
N ARG A 224 -7.37 11.53 5.74
CA ARG A 224 -8.71 11.65 6.29
C ARG A 224 -9.79 10.86 5.54
N LEU A 225 -9.62 10.47 4.27
CA LEU A 225 -10.79 10.22 3.40
C LEU A 225 -10.71 9.07 2.37
N ASP A 226 -10.12 7.89 2.54
CA ASP A 226 -10.09 6.83 1.47
C ASP A 226 -9.80 7.24 -0.01
N ARG A 227 -9.49 6.30 -0.89
CA ARG A 227 -9.29 6.59 -2.33
C ARG A 227 -9.75 5.41 -3.15
N LEU A 228 -10.75 5.63 -4.00
CA LEU A 228 -11.34 4.64 -4.90
C LEU A 228 -11.60 5.22 -6.29
N TRP A 229 -11.87 4.38 -7.28
CA TRP A 229 -12.13 4.80 -8.68
C TRP A 229 -13.52 5.39 -8.92
N PHE A 230 -14.36 5.46 -7.89
CA PHE A 230 -15.72 5.96 -7.95
C PHE A 230 -16.01 6.89 -6.76
N GLY A 231 -17.02 7.74 -6.89
CA GLY A 231 -17.39 8.69 -5.83
C GLY A 231 -17.92 7.99 -4.58
N HIS A 232 -17.47 8.45 -3.40
CA HIS A 232 -17.89 7.94 -2.09
C HIS A 232 -17.89 9.08 -1.05
N PRO A 233 -18.60 8.95 0.10
CA PRO A 233 -18.73 10.02 1.09
C PRO A 233 -17.49 10.21 1.99
N GLY A 234 -16.30 9.81 1.53
CA GLY A 234 -15.05 9.86 2.31
C GLY A 234 -14.59 8.50 2.84
N THR A 235 -15.50 7.64 3.28
CA THR A 235 -15.25 6.20 3.50
C THR A 235 -16.42 5.43 2.95
N LEU A 236 -16.22 4.14 2.66
CA LEU A 236 -17.33 3.31 2.22
C LEU A 236 -18.28 3.01 3.38
N VAL A 237 -19.57 3.21 3.16
CA VAL A 237 -20.61 2.94 4.15
C VAL A 237 -20.56 1.45 4.53
N GLY A 238 -20.48 1.16 5.82
CA GLY A 238 -20.35 -0.21 6.35
C GLY A 238 -18.93 -0.76 6.40
N SER A 239 -17.95 -0.10 5.76
CA SER A 239 -16.55 -0.51 5.89
C SER A 239 -16.03 -0.26 7.31
N MET A 240 -14.96 -0.97 7.67
CA MET A 240 -14.28 -0.80 8.96
C MET A 240 -13.18 0.26 8.90
N THR A 241 -13.12 1.07 7.84
CA THR A 241 -12.09 2.13 7.69
C THR A 241 -12.21 3.15 8.82
N ARG A 242 -11.19 3.25 9.67
CA ARG A 242 -11.10 4.28 10.72
C ARG A 242 -10.54 5.56 10.13
N GLN A 243 -10.99 6.73 10.59
CA GLN A 243 -10.46 8.03 10.17
C GLN A 243 -9.85 8.77 11.38
N PRO A 244 -8.71 9.45 11.22
CA PRO A 244 -7.77 9.31 10.10
C PRO A 244 -7.08 7.94 10.13
N PHE A 245 -6.45 7.56 9.03
CA PHE A 245 -5.69 6.31 8.93
C PHE A 245 -4.40 6.50 8.13
N ILE A 246 -3.49 5.54 8.26
CA ILE A 246 -2.28 5.49 7.46
C ILE A 246 -2.65 5.07 6.05
N TYR A 247 -2.41 5.93 5.08
CA TYR A 247 -2.56 5.63 3.68
C TYR A 247 -1.38 4.82 3.16
N PRO A 248 -1.66 3.86 2.28
CA PRO A 248 -0.66 3.35 1.37
C PRO A 248 -0.07 4.46 0.52
N LEU A 249 1.23 4.39 0.25
CA LEU A 249 1.95 5.46 -0.45
C LEU A 249 1.35 5.76 -1.83
N ASP A 250 0.88 4.72 -2.54
CA ASP A 250 0.32 4.82 -3.87
C ASP A 250 -1.04 5.54 -3.93
N HIS A 251 -1.66 5.85 -2.79
CA HIS A 251 -2.84 6.71 -2.74
C HIS A 251 -2.49 8.19 -2.85
N VAL A 252 -1.24 8.59 -2.66
CA VAL A 252 -0.81 9.99 -2.77
C VAL A 252 0.22 10.17 -3.88
N PHE A 253 1.14 9.21 -4.03
CA PHE A 253 2.25 9.31 -4.97
C PHE A 253 2.12 8.35 -6.14
N GLU A 254 2.65 8.77 -7.29
CA GLU A 254 2.78 7.93 -8.47
C GLU A 254 3.98 6.97 -8.35
N VAL A 255 3.90 6.00 -7.43
CA VAL A 255 5.04 5.11 -7.07
C VAL A 255 5.62 4.36 -8.28
N ASN A 256 4.78 3.96 -9.24
CA ASN A 256 5.23 3.31 -10.49
C ASN A 256 6.06 4.24 -11.38
N ILE A 257 5.97 5.55 -11.21
CA ILE A 257 6.81 6.54 -11.90
C ILE A 257 8.06 6.82 -11.08
N MET A 258 7.92 6.98 -9.76
CA MET A 258 9.05 7.22 -8.85
C MET A 258 10.08 6.08 -8.85
N LEU A 259 9.66 4.84 -9.13
CA LEU A 259 10.54 3.68 -9.22
C LEU A 259 11.15 3.46 -10.61
N LYS A 260 10.76 4.24 -11.62
CA LYS A 260 11.34 4.12 -12.96
C LYS A 260 12.64 4.91 -13.06
N GLU A 261 13.59 4.35 -13.79
CA GLU A 261 14.72 5.13 -14.29
C GLU A 261 14.22 6.11 -15.35
N LEU A 262 14.43 7.39 -15.11
CA LEU A 262 14.05 8.49 -15.99
C LEU A 262 15.31 9.22 -16.46
N PRO A 263 15.29 9.89 -17.64
CA PRO A 263 16.44 10.62 -18.15
C PRO A 263 16.93 11.69 -17.15
N GLU A 264 18.18 11.58 -16.72
CA GLU A 264 18.74 12.48 -15.69
C GLU A 264 18.84 13.94 -16.16
N ASP A 265 19.00 14.16 -17.47
CA ASP A 265 19.07 15.48 -18.09
C ASP A 265 17.76 16.26 -17.98
N GLU A 266 16.62 15.56 -17.94
CA GLU A 266 15.29 16.16 -17.80
C GLU A 266 14.79 16.14 -16.35
N PHE A 267 14.94 15.01 -15.65
CA PHE A 267 14.32 14.78 -14.35
C PHE A 267 15.28 14.93 -13.15
N GLY A 268 16.58 15.12 -13.42
CA GLY A 268 17.63 15.08 -12.42
C GLY A 268 18.00 13.66 -12.00
N PRO A 269 18.94 13.51 -11.05
CA PRO A 269 19.38 12.20 -10.60
C PRO A 269 18.25 11.41 -9.95
N GLY A 270 18.20 10.11 -10.22
CA GLY A 270 17.21 9.21 -9.63
C GLY A 270 17.26 9.19 -8.10
N ILE A 271 16.10 9.16 -7.46
CA ILE A 271 15.98 9.12 -6.00
C ILE A 271 15.37 7.79 -5.60
N GLY A 272 16.18 6.93 -4.97
CA GLY A 272 15.67 5.67 -4.42
C GLY A 272 14.67 5.93 -3.29
N ILE A 273 13.59 5.15 -3.26
CA ILE A 273 12.63 5.16 -2.16
C ILE A 273 12.45 3.77 -1.53
N ARG A 274 12.06 3.75 -0.26
CA ARG A 274 11.60 2.57 0.50
C ARG A 274 10.31 2.87 1.24
N GLU A 275 9.55 1.83 1.52
CA GLU A 275 8.31 1.87 2.29
C GLU A 275 8.53 2.33 3.73
N TYR A 276 7.47 2.84 4.37
CA TYR A 276 7.57 3.36 5.74
C TYR A 276 7.90 2.31 6.79
N SER A 277 7.60 1.04 6.53
CA SER A 277 7.90 -0.10 7.40
C SER A 277 9.29 -0.70 7.16
N PHE A 278 10.07 -0.16 6.22
CA PHE A 278 11.35 -0.73 5.81
C PHE A 278 12.34 -0.90 6.98
N LEU A 279 12.43 0.10 7.86
CA LEU A 279 13.35 0.06 9.01
C LEU A 279 12.90 -0.90 10.13
N ASP A 280 11.63 -1.29 10.13
CA ASP A 280 11.04 -2.26 11.06
C ASP A 280 11.04 -3.68 10.47
N ASN A 281 11.45 -3.83 9.20
CA ASN A 281 11.43 -5.12 8.51
C ASN A 281 12.44 -6.09 9.14
N PRO A 282 12.03 -7.29 9.58
CA PRO A 282 12.91 -8.24 10.26
C PRO A 282 14.05 -8.79 9.38
N SER A 283 13.90 -8.69 8.06
CA SER A 283 14.94 -9.07 7.08
C SER A 283 16.06 -8.04 6.96
N LEU A 284 15.86 -6.81 7.49
CA LEU A 284 16.90 -5.79 7.53
C LEU A 284 18.07 -6.28 8.40
N PRO A 285 19.32 -6.30 7.89
CA PRO A 285 20.47 -6.68 8.69
C PRO A 285 20.54 -5.90 10.01
N LYS A 286 20.59 -6.62 11.14
CA LYS A 286 20.61 -6.02 12.50
C LYS A 286 21.77 -5.06 12.77
N GLN A 287 22.78 -5.03 11.90
CA GLN A 287 23.87 -4.05 11.94
C GLN A 287 23.42 -2.64 11.55
N LEU A 288 22.23 -2.49 10.95
CA LEU A 288 21.62 -1.22 10.52
C LEU A 288 20.70 -0.58 11.58
N CYS A 289 20.24 -1.37 12.56
CA CYS A 289 19.34 -0.96 13.63
C CYS A 289 19.71 -1.68 14.93
N GLN A 290 20.55 -1.08 15.77
CA GLN A 290 20.55 -1.37 17.21
C GLN A 290 20.49 -0.06 17.98
N GLU A 291 19.28 0.27 18.46
CA GLU A 291 19.17 1.19 19.60
C GLU A 291 19.95 0.58 20.76
N GLY A 292 20.95 1.31 21.25
CA GLY A 292 21.73 0.92 22.42
C GLY A 292 23.07 0.21 22.17
N LYS A 293 23.62 0.20 20.94
CA LYS A 293 25.05 -0.10 20.73
C LYS A 293 25.81 1.13 20.23
N GLU A 294 26.96 1.36 20.85
CA GLU A 294 27.94 2.40 20.45
C GLU A 294 28.18 2.30 18.93
N GLY A 295 27.78 3.35 18.21
CA GLY A 295 27.87 3.43 16.74
C GLY A 295 26.56 3.69 16.00
N CYS A 296 25.39 3.52 16.62
CA CYS A 296 24.08 3.89 16.03
C CYS A 296 23.54 5.25 16.51
N GLU A 297 24.12 5.81 17.56
CA GLU A 297 24.04 7.25 17.83
C GLU A 297 25.40 7.84 17.44
N ALA A 298 25.40 8.87 16.59
CA ALA A 298 26.55 9.73 16.44
C ALA A 298 26.71 10.58 17.72
N SER A 299 27.09 9.91 18.81
CA SER A 299 27.44 10.52 20.09
C SER A 299 28.82 10.01 20.47
N ASN A 300 29.84 10.42 19.71
CA ASN A 300 31.22 10.53 20.19
C ASN A 300 32.06 11.32 19.19
N ILE A 301 31.69 12.59 19.00
CA ILE A 301 32.66 13.65 18.79
C ILE A 301 32.28 14.71 19.82
N THR A 302 33.21 15.03 20.72
CA THR A 302 33.11 16.09 21.72
C THR A 302 32.61 17.40 21.12
N SER A 303 31.29 17.61 21.15
CA SER A 303 30.56 18.87 21.01
C SER A 303 29.09 18.58 21.37
N PRO A 304 28.40 19.50 22.08
CA PRO A 304 27.22 19.19 22.85
C PRO A 304 26.09 18.68 21.96
N SER A 305 25.38 17.66 22.43
CA SER A 305 24.06 17.20 21.97
C SER A 305 23.26 18.36 21.38
N GLY A 306 23.37 18.51 20.06
CA GLY A 306 22.99 19.73 19.36
C GLY A 306 21.94 19.38 18.34
N LEU A 307 20.72 19.86 18.58
CA LEU A 307 19.79 20.13 17.49
C LEU A 307 20.53 21.04 16.50
N ILE A 308 21.04 20.48 15.41
CA ILE A 308 21.59 21.28 14.32
C ILE A 308 20.38 21.79 13.52
N ALA A 309 19.97 23.02 13.80
CA ALA A 309 19.08 23.75 12.91
C ALA A 309 19.83 24.02 11.61
N LEU A 310 19.70 23.11 10.66
CA LEU A 310 20.36 23.19 9.37
C LEU A 310 19.54 24.10 8.44
N PHE A 311 20.02 25.32 8.23
CA PHE A 311 19.60 26.17 7.12
C PHE A 311 20.38 25.74 5.89
N LEU A 312 19.80 24.85 5.07
CA LEU A 312 20.54 24.16 4.02
C LEU A 312 20.65 25.01 2.74
N TRP A 313 21.86 25.49 2.46
CA TRP A 313 22.31 25.79 1.10
C TRP A 313 22.99 24.55 0.52
N SER A 314 22.76 24.21 -0.76
CA SER A 314 23.16 22.93 -1.39
C SER A 314 24.62 22.55 -1.12
N HIS A 315 25.56 23.49 -1.25
CA HIS A 315 26.99 23.26 -1.03
C HIS A 315 27.35 23.00 0.44
N SER A 316 26.60 23.56 1.40
CA SER A 316 26.82 23.36 2.82
C SER A 316 26.34 21.98 3.28
N VAL A 317 25.31 21.43 2.65
CA VAL A 317 24.74 20.11 3.02
C VAL A 317 25.75 19.01 2.81
N GLN A 318 26.31 18.89 1.61
CA GLN A 318 27.25 17.84 1.27
C GLN A 318 28.53 17.92 2.13
N ALA A 319 29.02 19.13 2.40
CA ALA A 319 30.19 19.33 3.26
C ALA A 319 29.93 18.85 4.69
N ILE A 320 28.78 19.19 5.28
CA ILE A 320 28.42 18.77 6.65
C ILE A 320 28.26 17.24 6.72
N PHE A 321 27.57 16.66 5.74
CA PHE A 321 27.26 15.23 5.74
C PHE A 321 28.39 14.33 5.20
N SER A 322 29.46 14.89 4.65
CA SER A 322 30.64 14.14 4.20
C SER A 322 31.27 13.29 5.31
N SER A 323 31.18 13.75 6.57
CA SER A 323 31.64 13.02 7.75
C SER A 323 30.77 11.81 8.13
N PHE A 324 29.60 11.66 7.50
CA PHE A 324 28.64 10.59 7.77
C PHE A 324 28.53 9.59 6.60
N ASN A 325 29.48 9.57 5.67
CA ASN A 325 29.45 8.64 4.52
C ASN A 325 29.42 7.16 4.94
N ASP A 326 30.07 6.81 6.05
CA ASP A 326 30.09 5.44 6.57
C ASP A 326 28.82 5.07 7.37
N VAL A 327 27.99 6.06 7.70
CA VAL A 327 26.72 5.82 8.40
C VAL A 327 25.70 5.26 7.42
N LYS A 328 25.14 4.10 7.74
CA LYS A 328 24.18 3.43 6.87
C LYS A 328 22.78 4.06 6.92
N VAL A 329 22.36 4.64 8.04
CA VAL A 329 21.04 5.29 8.18
C VAL A 329 21.19 6.64 8.87
N ILE A 330 20.78 7.72 8.21
CA ILE A 330 20.69 9.06 8.82
C ILE A 330 19.23 9.34 9.19
N LYS A 331 18.97 9.61 10.48
CA LYS A 331 17.62 9.92 10.98
C LYS A 331 17.50 11.40 11.32
N PHE A 332 16.65 12.12 10.59
CA PHE A 332 16.35 13.53 10.86
C PHE A 332 15.20 13.66 11.87
N SER A 333 15.37 14.51 12.87
CA SER A 333 14.29 14.85 13.82
C SER A 333 13.19 15.71 13.21
N SER A 334 13.54 16.49 12.17
CA SER A 334 12.62 17.24 11.31
C SER A 334 13.34 17.57 9.99
N VAL A 335 12.55 17.77 8.93
CA VAL A 335 12.98 18.29 7.62
C VAL A 335 12.17 19.53 7.22
N GLU A 336 11.36 20.05 8.13
CA GLU A 336 10.63 21.30 7.94
C GLU A 336 11.62 22.45 7.79
N ASP A 337 11.34 23.35 6.83
CA ASP A 337 12.17 24.52 6.53
C ASP A 337 13.65 24.23 6.24
N ALA A 338 13.98 22.97 5.91
CA ALA A 338 15.30 22.55 5.44
C ALA A 338 15.84 23.49 4.34
N PHE A 339 14.96 23.94 3.43
CA PHE A 339 15.27 24.89 2.37
C PHE A 339 14.45 26.16 2.53
N THR A 340 15.08 27.28 2.93
CA THR A 340 14.46 28.61 2.96
C THR A 340 15.20 29.58 2.03
N GLY A 341 14.46 30.42 1.30
CA GLY A 341 15.03 31.56 0.58
C GLY A 341 15.62 31.26 -0.80
N PHE A 342 14.77 30.93 -1.78
CA PHE A 342 15.18 30.98 -3.20
C PHE A 342 15.25 32.43 -3.67
N SER A 343 16.42 33.05 -3.49
CA SER A 343 16.74 34.41 -3.96
C SER A 343 17.14 34.46 -5.44
N ASP A 344 17.49 33.33 -6.05
CA ASP A 344 17.95 33.25 -7.44
C ASP A 344 16.86 32.76 -8.42
N LYS A 345 16.71 33.47 -9.54
CA LYS A 345 15.73 33.18 -10.60
C LYS A 345 16.04 31.87 -11.34
N ALA A 346 17.32 31.48 -11.46
CA ALA A 346 17.74 30.25 -12.13
C ALA A 346 17.45 28.99 -11.28
N SER A 347 17.71 29.06 -9.97
CA SER A 347 17.40 27.97 -9.02
C SER A 347 15.89 27.71 -8.87
N ARG A 348 15.05 28.72 -9.16
CA ARG A 348 13.59 28.59 -9.24
C ARG A 348 13.10 27.86 -10.49
N SER A 349 13.81 27.90 -11.62
CA SER A 349 13.36 27.23 -12.85
C SER A 349 13.65 25.73 -12.80
N LEU A 350 14.87 25.33 -12.41
CA LEU A 350 15.29 23.92 -12.32
C LEU A 350 14.42 23.12 -11.34
N ASN A 351 14.15 23.69 -10.15
CA ASN A 351 13.23 23.05 -9.21
C ASN A 351 11.76 23.15 -9.64
N ARG A 352 11.34 24.21 -10.35
CA ARG A 352 9.97 24.22 -10.91
C ARG A 352 9.79 23.19 -12.02
N GLU A 353 10.82 22.84 -12.78
CA GLU A 353 10.74 21.79 -13.81
C GLU A 353 10.74 20.38 -13.20
N ILE A 354 11.63 20.11 -12.23
CA ILE A 354 11.66 18.83 -11.49
C ILE A 354 10.33 18.61 -10.73
N PHE A 355 9.73 19.66 -10.15
CA PHE A 355 8.51 19.55 -9.34
C PHE A 355 7.20 19.89 -10.08
N ARG A 356 7.22 20.41 -11.32
CA ARG A 356 6.00 20.71 -12.11
C ARG A 356 5.18 19.46 -12.38
N HIS A 357 5.84 18.31 -12.55
CA HIS A 357 5.20 17.04 -12.88
C HIS A 357 4.62 16.30 -11.66
N VAL A 358 4.86 16.78 -10.44
CA VAL A 358 4.16 16.29 -9.24
C VAL A 358 2.83 17.04 -9.02
N GLU A 359 2.70 18.26 -9.54
CA GLU A 359 1.49 19.09 -9.43
C GLU A 359 0.62 19.09 -10.71
N SER A 360 1.12 18.66 -11.87
CA SER A 360 0.39 18.83 -13.16
C SER A 360 -0.79 17.89 -13.37
N ASP A 361 -0.84 16.74 -12.68
CA ASP A 361 -1.79 15.67 -13.02
C ASP A 361 -2.93 15.51 -11.98
N LEU A 362 -3.08 16.48 -11.08
CA LEU A 362 -4.17 16.56 -10.09
C LEU A 362 -5.18 17.68 -10.38
N ARG A 363 -5.38 18.04 -11.66
CA ARG A 363 -6.56 18.81 -12.07
C ARG A 363 -7.69 17.91 -12.56
#